data_AF-A0A3B5M034-F1
#
_entry.id   AF-A0A3B5M034-F1
#
_cell.length_a   1.000
_cell.length_b   1.000
_cell.length_c   1.000
_cell.angle_alpha   90.00
_cell.angle_beta   90.00
_cell.angle_gamma   90.00
#
_symmetry.space_group_name_H-M   'P 1'
#
loop_
_entity.id
_entity.type
_entity.pdbx_description
1 polymer ?
#
loop_
_entity_poly.entity_id
_entity_poly.type
_entity_poly.pdbx_seq_one_letter_code
_entity_poly.pdbx_strand_id
1 'polypeptide(L)'
;MFSIQECRNQNLAREYCKIFSAEARVIENFGPPLEIIPVYLMYRPANPVPYATVETDLIGVYKKYSVLDNTGRIDIKTGSEVEQKCCALQHWIFQWTAGNLLLSRLEGVDTKITNVGVSVKSTGHQGLCVEGKPKVFDQFVLQHKCNYFCGLLGLRSLKVMDFLSTPTKLKGSKSPLLQRKKAVPSSSPQTSRKAAVSPRMPKKAELEGSKSSSNQKDSNAPNVVNAVQT
;
A
#
# COMPACT_ATOMS: atom_id res chain seq x y z
N MET A 1 14.41 -1.97 17.01
CA MET A 1 14.90 -2.40 15.67
C MET A 1 13.69 -2.47 14.77
N PHE A 2 13.71 -1.77 13.64
CA PHE A 2 12.58 -1.78 12.71
C PHE A 2 12.46 -3.12 11.99
N SER A 3 11.22 -3.58 11.85
CA SER A 3 10.86 -4.77 11.09
C SER A 3 10.80 -4.48 9.58
N ILE A 4 10.88 -5.54 8.77
CA ILE A 4 10.63 -5.46 7.31
C ILE A 4 9.23 -4.87 7.04
N GLN A 5 8.25 -5.13 7.91
CA GLN A 5 6.89 -4.59 7.76
C GLN A 5 6.82 -3.08 8.07
N GLU A 6 7.60 -2.56 9.02
CA GLU A 6 7.67 -1.11 9.26
C GLU A 6 8.36 -0.37 8.10
N CYS A 7 9.44 -0.95 7.54
CA CYS A 7 10.06 -0.44 6.32
C CYS A 7 9.06 -0.40 5.13
N ARG A 8 8.18 -1.39 5.01
CA ARG A 8 7.09 -1.38 4.02
C ARG A 8 6.02 -0.33 4.34
N ASN A 9 5.59 -0.23 5.60
CA ASN A 9 4.57 0.72 6.04
C ASN A 9 5.01 2.17 5.80
N GLN A 10 6.25 2.53 6.14
CA GLN A 10 6.76 3.89 5.93
C GLN A 10 6.90 4.24 4.45
N ASN A 11 7.39 3.31 3.61
CA ASN A 11 7.45 3.56 2.17
C ASN A 11 6.05 3.63 1.52
N LEU A 12 5.07 2.84 1.95
CA LEU A 12 3.68 3.00 1.49
C LEU A 12 3.11 4.37 1.88
N ALA A 13 3.26 4.76 3.16
CA ALA A 13 2.81 6.06 3.63
C ALA A 13 3.49 7.21 2.87
N ARG A 14 4.77 7.04 2.51
CA ARG A 14 5.53 7.98 1.68
C ARG A 14 4.94 8.15 0.28
N GLU A 15 4.51 7.08 -0.39
CA GLU A 15 3.89 7.21 -1.70
C GLU A 15 2.56 7.97 -1.64
N TYR A 16 1.73 7.75 -0.61
CA TYR A 16 0.55 8.61 -0.36
C TYR A 16 0.95 10.06 -0.04
N CYS A 17 1.98 10.27 0.78
CA CYS A 17 2.47 11.59 1.17
C CYS A 17 3.03 12.40 -0.02
N LYS A 18 3.57 11.75 -1.07
CA LYS A 18 3.93 12.44 -2.33
C LYS A 18 2.72 13.05 -3.03
N ILE A 19 1.60 12.33 -3.09
CA ILE A 19 0.36 12.79 -3.74
C ILE A 19 -0.21 13.97 -2.96
N PHE A 20 -0.39 13.79 -1.64
CA PHE A 20 -0.75 14.86 -0.70
C PHE A 20 0.18 16.09 -0.83
N SER A 21 1.49 15.88 -0.97
CA SER A 21 2.46 16.98 -1.17
C SER A 21 2.26 17.71 -2.48
N ALA A 22 1.90 17.02 -3.56
CA ALA A 22 1.63 17.65 -4.85
C ALA A 22 0.36 18.51 -4.80
N GLU A 23 -0.71 18.01 -4.17
CA GLU A 23 -1.94 18.77 -3.93
C GLU A 23 -1.72 19.96 -2.98
N ALA A 24 -0.95 19.78 -1.92
CA ALA A 24 -0.62 20.86 -0.97
C ALA A 24 0.25 21.97 -1.60
N ARG A 25 1.19 21.63 -2.49
CA ARG A 25 2.13 22.60 -3.10
C ARG A 25 1.47 23.63 -4.03
N VAL A 26 0.28 23.34 -4.57
CA VAL A 26 -0.46 24.28 -5.41
C VAL A 26 -1.40 25.20 -4.62
N ILE A 27 -1.43 25.05 -3.28
CA ILE A 27 -2.21 25.90 -2.37
C ILE A 27 -1.26 26.90 -1.71
N GLU A 28 -1.30 28.15 -2.16
CA GLU A 28 -0.43 29.25 -1.70
C GLU A 28 -0.32 29.36 -0.17
N ASN A 29 -1.46 29.33 0.52
CA ASN A 29 -1.55 29.44 1.98
C ASN A 29 -1.22 28.15 2.75
N PHE A 30 -0.79 27.07 2.10
CA PHE A 30 -0.38 25.84 2.78
C PHE A 30 1.04 25.94 3.36
N GLY A 31 1.93 26.73 2.74
CA GLY A 31 3.35 26.74 3.07
C GLY A 31 4.03 25.37 2.81
N PRO A 32 5.16 25.05 3.48
CA PRO A 32 5.88 23.80 3.26
C PRO A 32 5.01 22.55 3.54
N PRO A 33 4.89 21.60 2.61
CA PRO A 33 4.17 20.35 2.83
C PRO A 33 4.96 19.40 3.74
N LEU A 34 4.28 18.39 4.30
CA LEU A 34 4.93 17.27 4.97
C LEU A 34 5.67 16.38 3.97
N GLU A 35 6.77 15.79 4.38
CA GLU A 35 7.52 14.82 3.58
C GLU A 35 7.95 13.63 4.44
N ILE A 36 7.44 12.43 4.13
CA ILE A 36 7.92 11.20 4.76
C ILE A 36 9.24 10.79 4.10
N ILE A 37 10.29 10.62 4.91
CA ILE A 37 11.62 10.24 4.42
C ILE A 37 11.67 8.75 4.03
N PRO A 38 12.44 8.37 2.98
CA PRO A 38 12.57 6.98 2.57
C PRO A 38 13.37 6.17 3.60
N VAL A 39 12.93 4.93 3.83
CA VAL A 39 13.67 3.93 4.61
C VAL A 39 14.14 2.83 3.68
N TYR A 40 15.42 2.50 3.75
CA TYR A 40 16.06 1.45 2.95
C TYR A 40 16.32 0.23 3.82
N LEU A 41 15.94 -0.96 3.33
CA LEU A 41 16.26 -2.23 3.97
C LEU A 41 17.63 -2.73 3.47
N MET A 42 18.62 -2.78 4.34
CA MET A 42 19.94 -3.33 4.05
C MET A 42 20.04 -4.78 4.53
N TYR A 43 20.48 -5.67 3.65
CA TYR A 43 20.85 -7.05 3.98
C TYR A 43 22.32 -7.11 4.41
N ARG A 44 22.62 -7.89 5.46
CA ARG A 44 23.92 -7.95 6.14
C ARG A 44 24.32 -9.41 6.40
N PRO A 45 24.89 -10.12 5.40
CA PRO A 45 25.13 -11.57 5.49
C PRO A 45 26.12 -11.98 6.59
N ALA A 46 27.03 -11.10 6.99
CA ALA A 46 28.06 -11.37 8.01
C ALA A 46 27.61 -11.01 9.45
N ASN A 47 26.34 -10.64 9.68
CA ASN A 47 25.86 -10.20 10.99
C ASN A 47 24.77 -11.15 11.54
N PRO A 48 24.78 -11.49 12.85
CA PRO A 48 23.74 -12.31 13.48
C PRO A 48 22.31 -11.80 13.32
N VAL A 49 22.14 -10.49 13.06
CA VAL A 49 20.87 -9.93 12.59
C VAL A 49 21.01 -9.48 11.14
N PRO A 50 20.49 -10.26 10.17
CA PRO A 50 20.80 -10.12 8.75
C PRO A 50 20.11 -8.93 8.07
N TYR A 51 19.28 -8.17 8.77
CA TYR A 51 18.62 -6.97 8.25
C TYR A 51 18.87 -5.76 9.14
N ALA A 52 18.97 -4.60 8.51
CA ALA A 52 18.93 -3.29 9.15
C ALA A 52 18.12 -2.31 8.29
N THR A 53 17.60 -1.25 8.90
CA THR A 53 17.01 -0.10 8.20
C THR A 53 17.97 1.06 8.23
N VAL A 54 18.06 1.80 7.12
CA VAL A 54 18.81 3.06 7.01
C VAL A 54 17.90 4.12 6.43
N GLU A 55 18.00 5.34 6.97
CA GLU A 55 17.27 6.53 6.56
C GLU A 55 18.14 7.76 6.78
N THR A 56 17.69 8.94 6.34
CA THR A 56 18.41 10.20 6.56
C THR A 56 18.25 10.65 8.01
N ASP A 57 19.35 11.00 8.68
CA ASP A 57 19.31 11.58 10.02
C ASP A 57 18.59 12.94 10.00
N LEU A 58 17.78 13.20 11.03
CA LEU A 58 16.91 14.37 11.12
C LEU A 58 17.41 15.33 12.21
N ILE A 59 18.23 16.30 11.78
CA ILE A 59 18.81 17.31 12.66
C ILE A 59 17.73 18.29 13.15
N GLY A 60 17.37 18.21 14.43
CA GLY A 60 16.48 19.17 15.10
C GLY A 60 15.72 18.55 16.29
N VAL A 61 14.62 19.19 16.70
CA VAL A 61 13.82 18.74 17.84
C VAL A 61 12.83 17.65 17.40
N TYR A 62 13.18 16.39 17.68
CA TYR A 62 12.32 15.24 17.40
C TYR A 62 11.01 15.32 18.21
N LYS A 63 9.87 15.19 17.52
CA LYS A 63 8.52 15.30 18.08
C LYS A 63 7.65 14.13 17.64
N LYS A 64 6.66 13.80 18.48
CA LYS A 64 5.60 12.84 18.18
C LYS A 64 4.31 13.63 17.93
N TYR A 65 4.00 13.86 16.66
CA TYR A 65 2.87 14.69 16.21
C TYR A 65 1.54 13.96 16.32
N SER A 66 1.55 12.64 16.15
CA SER A 66 0.39 11.79 16.36
C SER A 66 0.79 10.39 16.82
N VAL A 67 0.07 9.84 17.80
CA VAL A 67 0.36 8.53 18.41
C VAL A 67 -0.93 7.78 18.71
N LEU A 68 -1.01 6.50 18.33
CA LEU A 68 -2.07 5.59 18.74
C LEU A 68 -1.89 5.18 20.21
N ASP A 69 -2.91 5.39 21.03
CA ASP A 69 -2.94 4.97 22.43
C ASP A 69 -3.45 3.52 22.61
N ASN A 70 -3.35 3.02 23.85
CA ASN A 70 -3.77 1.66 24.21
C ASN A 70 -5.29 1.44 24.13
N THR A 71 -6.10 2.50 24.01
CA THR A 71 -7.56 2.42 23.82
C THR A 71 -7.97 2.37 22.34
N GLY A 72 -7.02 2.57 21.43
CA GLY A 72 -7.26 2.68 19.99
C GLY A 72 -7.61 4.10 19.54
N ARG A 73 -7.45 5.10 20.41
CA ARG A 73 -7.55 6.52 20.05
C ARG A 73 -6.25 6.99 19.43
N ILE A 74 -6.37 7.89 18.47
CA ILE A 74 -5.20 8.61 17.97
C ILE A 74 -5.12 9.91 18.76
N ASP A 75 -4.07 10.07 19.57
CA ASP A 75 -3.71 11.37 20.12
C ASP A 75 -3.24 12.25 18.96
N ILE A 76 -3.92 13.39 18.80
CA ILE A 76 -3.62 14.42 17.82
C ILE A 76 -3.58 15.72 18.60
N LYS A 77 -2.36 16.14 18.91
CA LYS A 77 -2.11 17.49 19.40
C LYS A 77 -2.40 18.46 18.24
N THR A 78 -2.82 19.68 18.56
CA THR A 78 -3.18 20.68 17.52
C THR A 78 -2.56 22.06 17.82
N GLY A 79 -1.52 22.09 18.65
CA GLY A 79 -0.90 23.32 19.13
C GLY A 79 0.05 23.97 18.11
N SER A 80 0.57 23.20 17.17
CA SER A 80 1.49 23.67 16.13
C SER A 80 1.03 23.32 14.71
N GLU A 81 1.51 24.10 13.74
CA GLU A 81 1.18 23.97 12.32
C GLU A 81 1.44 22.55 11.79
N VAL A 82 2.59 21.96 12.14
CA VAL A 82 3.00 20.61 11.70
C VAL A 82 2.03 19.54 12.21
N GLU A 83 1.57 19.64 13.46
CA GLU A 83 0.58 18.69 14.01
C GLU A 83 -0.77 18.83 13.30
N GLN A 84 -1.18 20.06 12.97
CA GLN A 84 -2.40 20.30 12.19
C GLN A 84 -2.27 19.76 10.75
N LYS A 85 -1.10 19.89 10.12
CA LYS A 85 -0.78 19.25 8.83
C LYS A 85 -0.77 17.72 8.92
N CYS A 86 -0.28 17.14 10.02
CA CYS A 86 -0.34 15.69 10.27
C CYS A 86 -1.79 15.19 10.37
N CYS A 87 -2.64 15.92 11.11
CA CYS A 87 -4.07 15.65 11.21
C CYS A 87 -4.78 15.74 9.84
N ALA A 88 -4.41 16.73 9.01
CA ALA A 88 -4.93 16.87 7.66
C ALA A 88 -4.46 15.74 6.72
N LEU A 89 -3.20 15.28 6.83
CA LEU A 89 -2.70 14.10 6.10
C LEU A 89 -3.45 12.82 6.49
N GLN A 90 -3.74 12.64 7.79
CA GLN A 90 -4.54 11.49 8.27
C GLN A 90 -5.97 11.52 7.70
N HIS A 91 -6.61 12.68 7.68
CA HIS A 91 -7.94 12.89 7.08
C HIS A 91 -7.93 12.68 5.56
N TRP A 92 -6.92 13.22 4.87
CA TRP A 92 -6.73 13.05 3.42
C TRP A 92 -6.55 11.57 3.06
N ILE A 93 -5.68 10.83 3.76
CA ILE A 93 -5.46 9.39 3.52
C ILE A 93 -6.72 8.57 3.81
N PHE A 94 -7.45 8.88 4.89
CA PHE A 94 -8.73 8.25 5.20
C PHE A 94 -9.74 8.47 4.05
N GLN A 95 -9.86 9.69 3.53
CA GLN A 95 -10.78 9.99 2.44
C GLN A 95 -10.34 9.33 1.11
N TRP A 96 -9.04 9.41 0.79
CA TRP A 96 -8.44 8.87 -0.43
C TRP A 96 -8.54 7.34 -0.51
N THR A 97 -8.39 6.64 0.61
CA THR A 97 -8.50 5.18 0.70
C THR A 97 -9.90 4.69 1.04
N ALA A 98 -10.91 5.56 0.95
CA ALA A 98 -12.32 5.26 1.27
C ALA A 98 -12.51 4.61 2.67
N GLY A 99 -11.77 5.09 3.67
CA GLY A 99 -11.84 4.62 5.05
C GLY A 99 -11.16 3.27 5.33
N ASN A 100 -10.26 2.81 4.45
CA ASN A 100 -9.59 1.51 4.60
C ASN A 100 -8.17 1.58 5.19
N LEU A 101 -7.46 2.70 5.05
CA LEU A 101 -6.12 2.92 5.60
C LEU A 101 -6.06 4.23 6.38
N LEU A 102 -5.30 4.23 7.47
CA LEU A 102 -5.07 5.40 8.32
C LEU A 102 -3.63 5.37 8.86
N LEU A 103 -2.97 6.53 8.93
CA LEU A 103 -1.68 6.66 9.60
C LEU A 103 -1.91 6.84 11.10
N SER A 104 -1.40 5.91 11.91
CA SER A 104 -1.66 5.80 13.35
C SER A 104 -0.47 6.20 14.23
N ARG A 105 0.70 6.48 13.63
CA ARG A 105 1.84 7.12 14.31
C ARG A 105 2.56 8.02 13.30
N LEU A 106 2.82 9.27 13.69
CA LEU A 106 3.55 10.28 12.92
C LEU A 106 4.53 10.99 13.85
N GLU A 107 5.83 10.85 13.57
CA GLU A 107 6.92 11.40 14.37
C GLU A 107 7.98 12.01 13.42
N GLY A 108 8.89 12.84 13.91
CA GLY A 108 9.94 13.42 13.07
C GLY A 108 10.41 14.80 13.53
N VAL A 109 10.96 15.58 12.60
CA VAL A 109 11.51 16.92 12.83
C VAL A 109 10.93 17.89 11.79
N ASP A 110 10.26 18.91 12.30
CA ASP A 110 9.46 19.87 11.53
C ASP A 110 8.62 19.16 10.44
N THR A 111 8.69 19.55 9.17
CA THR A 111 7.88 18.88 8.13
C THR A 111 8.44 17.53 7.65
N LYS A 112 9.62 17.09 8.13
CA LYS A 112 10.22 15.79 7.80
C LYS A 112 9.71 14.72 8.76
N ILE A 113 8.99 13.73 8.22
CA ILE A 113 8.30 12.70 8.97
C ILE A 113 9.01 11.34 8.82
N THR A 114 9.12 10.61 9.93
CA THR A 114 9.60 9.23 9.99
C THR A 114 8.80 8.40 11.03
N ASN A 115 9.25 7.18 11.32
CA ASN A 115 8.69 6.23 12.27
C ASN A 115 7.18 5.97 12.03
N VAL A 116 6.76 5.87 10.77
CA VAL A 116 5.33 5.97 10.43
C VAL A 116 4.58 4.68 10.76
N GLY A 117 3.54 4.81 11.59
CA GLY A 117 2.60 3.74 11.89
C GLY A 117 1.44 3.74 10.90
N VAL A 118 1.10 2.55 10.40
CA VAL A 118 -0.06 2.33 9.52
C VAL A 118 -1.06 1.42 10.24
N SER A 119 -2.34 1.65 10.00
CA SER A 119 -3.41 0.75 10.41
C SER A 119 -4.43 0.61 9.29
N VAL A 120 -5.04 -0.57 9.17
CA VAL A 120 -5.98 -0.94 8.12
C VAL A 120 -7.32 -1.34 8.73
N LYS A 121 -8.44 -1.07 8.04
CA LYS A 121 -9.78 -1.36 8.58
C LYS A 121 -10.08 -2.87 8.60
N SER A 122 -9.51 -3.62 7.66
CA SER A 122 -9.57 -5.08 7.56
C SER A 122 -8.19 -5.68 7.29
N THR A 123 -7.93 -6.86 7.84
CA THR A 123 -6.68 -7.60 7.67
C THR A 123 -6.42 -7.92 6.19
N GLY A 124 -5.18 -7.75 5.71
CA GLY A 124 -4.80 -8.07 4.33
C GLY A 124 -5.16 -7.01 3.27
N HIS A 125 -5.67 -5.83 3.67
CA HIS A 125 -5.93 -4.74 2.73
C HIS A 125 -4.69 -4.40 1.88
N GLN A 126 -4.86 -4.35 0.55
CA GLN A 126 -3.76 -4.17 -0.42
C GLN A 126 -2.57 -5.13 -0.27
N GLY A 127 -2.78 -6.33 0.30
CA GLY A 127 -1.70 -7.29 0.56
C GLY A 127 -0.80 -6.92 1.75
N LEU A 128 -1.17 -5.94 2.57
CA LEU A 128 -0.46 -5.60 3.78
C LEU A 128 -0.63 -6.70 4.83
N CYS A 129 0.49 -7.25 5.31
CA CYS A 129 0.54 -8.15 6.45
C CYS A 129 0.41 -7.36 7.76
N VAL A 130 -0.78 -6.74 7.93
CA VAL A 130 -1.16 -5.93 9.08
C VAL A 130 -2.57 -6.34 9.51
N GLU A 131 -2.76 -6.53 10.81
CA GLU A 131 -4.04 -6.84 11.42
C GLU A 131 -5.05 -5.70 11.23
N GLY A 132 -6.30 -6.04 10.91
CA GLY A 132 -7.40 -5.10 10.83
C GLY A 132 -7.76 -4.52 12.20
N LYS A 133 -7.70 -3.19 12.34
CA LYS A 133 -8.00 -2.47 13.60
C LYS A 133 -9.22 -1.54 13.43
N PRO A 134 -10.43 -2.06 13.13
CA PRO A 134 -11.59 -1.24 12.76
C PRO A 134 -11.94 -0.20 13.81
N LYS A 135 -11.85 -0.53 15.11
CA LYS A 135 -12.09 0.40 16.23
C LYS A 135 -11.30 1.71 16.11
N VAL A 136 -10.10 1.69 15.55
CA VAL A 136 -9.25 2.88 15.37
C VAL A 136 -9.84 3.83 14.32
N PHE A 137 -10.51 3.29 13.29
CA PHE A 137 -11.18 4.09 12.26
C PHE A 137 -12.44 4.74 12.81
N ASP A 138 -13.27 3.95 13.50
CA ASP A 138 -14.51 4.42 14.10
C ASP A 138 -14.19 5.51 15.17
N GLN A 139 -13.15 5.27 15.97
CA GLN A 139 -12.68 6.22 16.98
C GLN A 139 -12.02 7.48 16.38
N PHE A 140 -11.29 7.36 15.27
CA PHE A 140 -10.76 8.50 14.51
C PHE A 140 -11.86 9.40 13.97
N VAL A 141 -12.92 8.84 13.37
CA VAL A 141 -14.07 9.63 12.87
C VAL A 141 -14.78 10.38 13.99
N LEU A 142 -14.96 9.76 15.15
CA LEU A 142 -15.57 10.39 16.32
C LEU A 142 -14.73 11.54 16.90
N GLN A 143 -13.39 11.40 16.92
CA GLN A 143 -12.47 12.40 17.48
C GLN A 143 -12.10 13.52 16.52
N HIS A 144 -11.98 13.23 15.21
CA HIS A 144 -11.42 14.15 14.25
C HIS A 144 -12.26 15.44 14.16
N LYS A 145 -11.57 16.57 14.32
CA LYS A 145 -12.08 17.91 14.06
C LYS A 145 -11.27 18.48 12.90
N CYS A 146 -11.94 18.78 11.80
CA CYS A 146 -11.29 19.38 10.64
C CYS A 146 -10.67 20.72 11.05
N ASN A 147 -9.43 20.95 10.64
CA ASN A 147 -8.67 22.16 10.94
C ASN A 147 -8.49 23.03 9.68
N TYR A 148 -7.68 24.08 9.78
CA TYR A 148 -7.38 24.99 8.67
C TYR A 148 -6.89 24.25 7.41
N PHE A 149 -5.94 23.32 7.55
CA PHE A 149 -5.38 22.55 6.43
C PHE A 149 -6.36 21.52 5.85
N CYS A 150 -7.26 20.95 6.67
CA CYS A 150 -8.39 20.15 6.14
C CYS A 150 -9.32 21.00 5.26
N GLY A 151 -9.54 22.27 5.63
CA GLY A 151 -10.33 23.23 4.86
C GLY A 151 -9.65 23.65 3.55
N LEU A 152 -8.34 23.96 3.60
CA LEU A 152 -7.54 24.26 2.40
C LEU A 152 -7.58 23.12 1.37
N LEU A 153 -7.52 21.87 1.83
CA LEU A 153 -7.58 20.66 1.00
C LEU A 153 -9.02 20.26 0.59
N GLY A 154 -10.05 21.06 0.93
CA GLY A 154 -11.44 20.78 0.57
C GLY A 154 -12.01 19.46 1.11
N LEU A 155 -11.45 18.93 2.20
CA LEU A 155 -11.79 17.59 2.70
C LEU A 155 -13.19 17.56 3.32
N ARG A 156 -13.97 16.50 3.01
CA ARG A 156 -15.33 16.35 3.56
C ARG A 156 -15.26 16.00 5.04
N SER A 157 -16.00 16.74 5.86
CA SER A 157 -16.15 16.47 7.29
C SER A 157 -16.60 15.02 7.51
N LEU A 158 -15.82 14.25 8.27
CA LEU A 158 -16.05 12.82 8.47
C LEU A 158 -17.43 12.52 9.06
N LYS A 159 -17.92 13.39 9.96
CA LYS A 159 -19.25 13.31 10.56
C LYS A 159 -20.39 13.36 9.54
N VAL A 160 -20.20 14.08 8.43
CA VAL A 160 -21.18 14.12 7.33
C VAL A 160 -21.13 12.82 6.52
N MET A 161 -19.96 12.20 6.38
CA MET A 161 -19.82 10.90 5.71
C MET A 161 -20.42 9.74 6.53
N ASP A 162 -20.42 9.80 7.86
CA ASP A 162 -21.14 8.84 8.70
C ASP A 162 -22.66 8.87 8.44
N PHE A 163 -23.29 10.05 8.49
CA PHE A 163 -24.73 10.16 8.22
C PHE A 163 -25.09 9.66 6.81
N LEU A 164 -24.26 9.98 5.80
CA LEU A 164 -24.46 9.55 4.41
C LEU A 164 -24.09 8.08 4.13
N SER A 165 -23.39 7.39 5.03
CA SER A 165 -23.07 5.96 4.91
C SER A 165 -23.97 5.05 5.76
N THR A 166 -24.99 5.61 6.42
CA THR A 166 -26.11 4.82 6.94
C THR A 166 -26.78 4.01 5.81
N PRO A 167 -27.19 2.75 6.04
CA PRO A 167 -27.32 1.75 4.98
C PRO A 167 -28.58 1.88 4.11
N THR A 168 -28.61 2.90 3.24
CA THR A 168 -29.54 2.93 2.10
C THR A 168 -29.16 1.84 1.11
N LYS A 169 -30.06 0.86 0.94
CA LYS A 169 -29.87 -0.40 0.19
C LYS A 169 -29.04 -0.25 -1.10
N LEU A 170 -28.07 -1.16 -1.28
CA LEU A 170 -27.22 -1.32 -2.46
C LEU A 170 -28.02 -1.19 -3.78
N LYS A 171 -27.98 0.00 -4.39
CA LYS A 171 -28.44 0.21 -5.77
C LYS A 171 -27.26 -0.11 -6.68
N GLY A 172 -27.23 -1.33 -7.22
CA GLY A 172 -26.10 -1.83 -8.00
C GLY A 172 -25.69 -0.87 -9.13
N SER A 173 -24.38 -0.67 -9.30
CA SER A 173 -23.81 0.20 -10.32
C SER A 173 -24.29 -0.21 -11.71
N LYS A 174 -24.95 0.71 -12.42
CA LYS A 174 -25.37 0.52 -13.81
C LYS A 174 -24.27 1.02 -14.74
N SER A 175 -23.39 0.11 -15.16
CA SER A 175 -22.44 0.34 -16.25
C SER A 175 -23.21 0.71 -17.55
N PRO A 176 -22.92 1.86 -18.19
CA PRO A 176 -23.77 2.40 -19.26
C PRO A 176 -23.35 1.92 -20.65
N LEU A 177 -23.35 0.61 -20.91
CA LEU A 177 -23.03 0.05 -22.24
C LEU A 177 -24.00 -1.06 -22.66
N LEU A 178 -24.25 -1.12 -23.98
CA LEU A 178 -25.00 -2.16 -24.72
C LEU A 178 -26.50 -2.30 -24.42
N GLN A 179 -27.30 -1.34 -24.88
CA GLN A 179 -28.69 -1.63 -25.32
C GLN A 179 -28.75 -1.78 -26.84
N ARG A 180 -28.91 -3.01 -27.35
CA ARG A 180 -29.36 -3.23 -28.74
C ARG A 180 -30.21 -4.49 -28.92
N LYS A 181 -31.35 -4.27 -29.60
CA LYS A 181 -32.37 -5.23 -30.09
C LYS A 181 -33.29 -5.89 -29.05
N LYS A 182 -34.56 -6.04 -29.47
CA LYS A 182 -35.67 -6.75 -28.82
C LYS A 182 -35.89 -8.10 -29.50
N ALA A 183 -36.58 -9.00 -28.80
CA ALA A 183 -37.51 -10.03 -29.28
C ALA A 183 -37.14 -10.96 -30.46
N VAL A 184 -37.39 -12.25 -30.24
CA VAL A 184 -37.45 -13.33 -31.24
C VAL A 184 -38.92 -13.70 -31.44
N PRO A 185 -39.40 -13.96 -32.68
CA PRO A 185 -39.85 -15.32 -32.98
C PRO A 185 -39.54 -15.84 -34.40
N SER A 186 -39.41 -17.17 -34.46
CA SER A 186 -39.63 -18.10 -35.58
C SER A 186 -40.00 -17.57 -36.99
N SER A 187 -39.22 -17.99 -38.01
CA SER A 187 -39.73 -18.87 -39.09
C SER A 187 -38.63 -19.22 -40.11
N SER A 188 -38.71 -20.42 -40.71
CA SER A 188 -37.86 -20.88 -41.82
C SER A 188 -38.62 -20.75 -43.16
N PRO A 189 -37.89 -20.59 -44.29
CA PRO A 189 -37.87 -21.72 -45.24
C PRO A 189 -36.50 -21.95 -45.91
N GLN A 190 -36.37 -23.08 -46.64
CA GLN A 190 -35.15 -23.51 -47.33
C GLN A 190 -35.10 -23.04 -48.80
N THR A 191 -33.89 -22.88 -49.36
CA THR A 191 -33.60 -23.14 -50.80
C THR A 191 -32.14 -23.54 -51.05
N SER A 192 -31.91 -24.85 -51.13
CA SER A 192 -31.03 -25.60 -52.07
C SER A 192 -29.73 -25.01 -52.68
N ARG A 193 -28.67 -25.86 -52.63
CA ARG A 193 -27.47 -25.93 -53.52
C ARG A 193 -26.41 -24.83 -53.29
N LYS A 194 -25.09 -25.07 -53.47
CA LYS A 194 -24.32 -26.17 -54.11
C LYS A 194 -23.11 -26.56 -53.22
N ALA A 195 -22.42 -27.68 -53.52
CA ALA A 195 -21.31 -28.20 -52.72
C ALA A 195 -19.92 -28.01 -53.37
N ALA A 196 -18.84 -28.00 -52.57
CA ALA A 196 -17.50 -28.50 -52.94
C ALA A 196 -16.53 -28.63 -51.73
N VAL A 197 -15.88 -29.80 -51.63
CA VAL A 197 -14.52 -30.09 -51.11
C VAL A 197 -14.09 -29.57 -49.72
N SER A 198 -13.82 -30.53 -48.83
CA SER A 198 -12.79 -30.46 -47.77
C SER A 198 -11.64 -31.41 -48.17
N PRO A 199 -10.39 -31.17 -47.74
CA PRO A 199 -9.79 -32.14 -46.81
C PRO A 199 -8.92 -31.52 -45.71
N ARG A 200 -8.50 -32.37 -44.75
CA ARG A 200 -7.78 -32.01 -43.50
C ARG A 200 -6.56 -32.91 -43.32
N MET A 201 -5.36 -32.32 -43.16
CA MET A 201 -4.12 -32.79 -42.46
C MET A 201 -3.65 -34.26 -42.63
N PRO A 202 -2.33 -34.55 -42.80
CA PRO A 202 -1.52 -34.82 -41.58
C PRO A 202 0.04 -34.66 -41.62
N LYS A 203 0.60 -34.52 -40.40
CA LYS A 203 1.88 -35.02 -39.82
C LYS A 203 3.11 -35.44 -40.67
N LYS A 204 4.27 -34.95 -40.22
CA LYS A 204 5.50 -35.70 -39.82
C LYS A 204 6.33 -34.78 -38.86
N ALA A 205 7.08 -35.17 -37.82
CA ALA A 205 7.72 -36.43 -37.37
C ALA A 205 8.94 -36.85 -38.22
N GLU A 206 10.15 -37.14 -37.70
CA GLU A 206 10.61 -37.36 -36.31
C GLU A 206 12.18 -37.35 -36.27
N LEU A 207 12.80 -37.81 -35.16
CA LEU A 207 14.23 -38.21 -34.98
C LEU A 207 15.30 -37.10 -34.83
N GLU A 208 16.50 -37.35 -34.27
CA GLU A 208 16.97 -38.10 -33.06
C GLU A 208 18.52 -38.03 -33.00
N GLY A 209 19.13 -38.27 -31.82
CA GLY A 209 20.56 -38.55 -31.64
C GLY A 209 21.55 -37.36 -31.60
N SER A 210 22.72 -37.46 -30.94
CA SER A 210 23.13 -38.48 -29.95
C SER A 210 24.35 -38.06 -29.10
N LYS A 211 24.58 -38.85 -28.03
CA LYS A 211 25.74 -39.08 -27.12
C LYS A 211 27.15 -38.65 -27.60
N SER A 212 28.20 -38.46 -26.77
CA SER A 212 28.45 -38.29 -25.30
C SER A 212 29.98 -37.97 -25.10
N SER A 213 30.78 -38.14 -24.02
CA SER A 213 30.70 -38.62 -22.61
C SER A 213 32.07 -38.38 -21.89
N SER A 214 32.10 -38.29 -20.53
CA SER A 214 33.28 -38.45 -19.60
C SER A 214 34.46 -37.46 -19.72
N ASN A 215 35.30 -37.18 -18.69
CA ASN A 215 35.46 -37.64 -17.28
C ASN A 215 35.80 -36.40 -16.37
N GLN A 216 36.36 -36.34 -15.14
CA GLN A 216 37.00 -37.19 -14.09
C GLN A 216 36.81 -36.43 -12.71
N LYS A 217 37.15 -36.77 -11.44
CA LYS A 217 38.14 -37.59 -10.69
C LYS A 217 39.61 -37.09 -10.73
N ASP A 218 40.42 -36.99 -9.65
CA ASP A 218 40.37 -37.27 -8.18
C ASP A 218 41.44 -36.38 -7.45
N SER A 219 41.62 -36.27 -6.12
CA SER A 219 40.74 -36.24 -4.90
C SER A 219 41.57 -36.00 -3.60
N ASN A 220 40.91 -35.58 -2.50
CA ASN A 220 41.31 -35.62 -1.05
C ASN A 220 42.45 -34.76 -0.41
N ALA A 221 42.02 -33.88 0.52
CA ALA A 221 42.42 -33.80 1.95
C ALA A 221 43.86 -33.30 2.34
N PRO A 222 44.26 -33.28 3.63
CA PRO A 222 43.99 -32.15 4.53
C PRO A 222 45.23 -31.64 5.30
N ASN A 223 45.08 -30.63 6.19
CA ASN A 223 46.07 -30.38 7.24
C ASN A 223 45.46 -29.74 8.51
N VAL A 224 46.07 -29.99 9.68
CA VAL A 224 45.58 -29.62 11.03
C VAL A 224 46.75 -29.19 11.92
N VAL A 225 46.62 -28.10 12.68
CA VAL A 225 47.45 -27.82 13.88
C VAL A 225 46.72 -26.95 14.91
N ASN A 226 47.06 -27.13 16.19
CA ASN A 226 46.27 -26.71 17.37
C ASN A 226 46.77 -25.43 18.07
N ALA A 227 45.85 -24.72 18.74
CA ALA A 227 45.97 -24.16 20.11
C ALA A 227 44.57 -23.61 20.52
N VAL A 228 43.91 -23.88 21.66
CA VAL A 228 44.22 -24.35 23.04
C VAL A 228 44.62 -23.23 24.02
N GLN A 229 43.98 -23.26 25.20
CA GLN A 229 44.06 -22.38 26.37
C GLN A 229 43.41 -20.98 26.23
N THR A 230 42.65 -20.47 27.20
CA THR A 230 42.19 -21.03 28.51
C THR A 230 40.68 -21.01 28.63
#